data_AF-A0AAW1KKZ8-F1
#
_entry.id   AF-A0AAW1KKZ8-F1
#
_cell.length_a   1.000
_cell.length_b   1.000
_cell.length_c   1.000
_cell.angle_alpha   90.00
_cell.angle_beta   90.00
_cell.angle_gamma   90.00
#
_symmetry.space_group_name_H-M   'P 1'
#
loop_
_entity.id
_entity.type
_entity.pdbx_description
1 polymer ?
#
loop_
_entity_poly.entity_id
_entity_poly.type
_entity_poly.pdbx_seq_one_letter_code
_entity_poly.pdbx_strand_id
1 'polypeptide(L)'
;MPTRKVSSLLRQVKERRDTLSTPGVYSIPCSCDKVYIGTTGRSIATRRKEHERYVRLKQYDESAIAEHIRSHPVHKIRFEDTKVLVPTKNYYSHMNREAIEIFKNPNNINREDGLILNRVWKTVIRTTTHDIGSPREPIQTHAERLRARHWRTTHPNKYEQLRTTLAHHVNQYKRTQSGYGHVIGAPRTPIEKRVEQ
;
A
#
# COMPACT_ATOMS: atom_id res chain seq x y z
N MET A 1 50.15 21.08 12.00
CA MET A 1 48.75 20.93 11.55
C MET A 1 48.22 19.59 12.05
N PRO A 2 47.14 19.53 12.83
CA PRO A 2 46.63 18.27 13.35
C PRO A 2 45.96 17.47 12.21
N THR A 3 46.42 16.25 11.99
CA THR A 3 45.93 15.37 10.92
C THR A 3 44.60 14.73 11.31
N ARG A 4 43.59 14.83 10.45
CA ARG A 4 42.34 14.06 10.61
C ARG A 4 42.58 12.59 10.30
N LYS A 5 42.07 11.70 11.15
CA LYS A 5 42.16 10.25 10.94
C LYS A 5 41.33 9.86 9.72
N VAL A 6 41.84 8.96 8.88
CA VAL A 6 41.14 8.45 7.69
C VAL A 6 39.74 7.92 8.02
N SER A 7 39.57 7.33 9.22
CA SER A 7 38.28 6.87 9.72
C SER A 7 37.20 7.95 9.81
N SER A 8 37.57 9.23 10.01
CA SER A 8 36.60 10.33 10.04
C SER A 8 36.19 10.81 8.64
N LEU A 9 36.86 10.34 7.59
CA LEU A 9 36.52 10.62 6.19
C LEU A 9 35.64 9.52 5.59
N LEU A 10 35.62 8.33 6.20
CA LEU A 10 34.78 7.23 5.77
C LEU A 10 33.36 7.39 6.31
N ARG A 11 32.37 7.36 5.40
CA ARG A 11 30.95 7.24 5.80
C ARG A 11 30.82 5.92 6.56
N GLN A 12 30.36 5.96 7.82
CA GLN A 12 29.99 4.74 8.53
C GLN A 12 29.02 3.97 7.63
N VAL A 13 29.48 2.83 7.11
CA VAL A 13 28.60 1.83 6.49
C VAL A 13 27.76 1.34 7.65
N LYS A 14 26.62 1.99 7.85
CA LYS A 14 25.71 1.69 8.93
C LYS A 14 25.27 0.26 8.71
N GLU A 15 25.67 -0.64 9.62
CA GLU A 15 25.11 -1.99 9.67
C GLU A 15 23.59 -1.90 9.51
N ARG A 16 23.01 -2.84 8.74
CA ARG A 16 21.56 -2.91 8.54
C ARG A 16 20.91 -3.13 9.89
N ARG A 17 20.53 -2.04 10.55
CA ARG A 17 19.83 -2.06 11.82
C ARG A 17 18.52 -2.81 11.63
N ASP A 18 18.22 -3.74 12.53
CA ASP A 18 16.93 -4.45 12.55
C ASP A 18 15.79 -3.42 12.37
N THR A 19 14.93 -3.68 11.37
CA THR A 19 13.83 -2.78 11.02
C THR A 19 12.92 -2.50 12.20
N LEU A 20 12.73 -3.50 13.09
CA LEU A 20 11.89 -3.35 14.29
C LEU A 20 12.55 -2.53 15.39
N SER A 21 13.87 -2.30 15.32
CA SER A 21 14.59 -1.42 16.24
C SER A 21 14.35 0.07 15.97
N THR A 22 13.59 0.42 14.92
CA THR A 22 13.30 1.81 14.55
C THR A 22 11.89 2.25 14.95
N PRO A 23 11.69 3.55 15.26
CA PRO A 23 10.37 4.13 15.40
C PRO A 23 9.66 4.26 14.05
N GLY A 24 8.33 4.33 14.09
CA GLY A 24 7.53 4.46 12.89
C GLY A 24 6.11 3.92 13.00
N VAL A 25 5.48 3.82 11.84
CA VAL A 25 4.17 3.21 11.65
C VAL A 25 4.35 1.74 11.30
N TYR A 26 3.59 0.88 11.96
CA TYR A 26 3.69 -0.57 11.82
C TYR A 26 2.30 -1.21 11.79
N SER A 27 2.24 -2.46 11.36
CA SER A 27 1.01 -3.26 11.34
C SER A 27 1.21 -4.60 12.03
N ILE A 28 0.19 -5.07 12.76
CA ILE A 28 0.14 -6.40 13.37
C ILE A 28 -1.13 -7.12 12.89
N PRO A 29 -1.01 -8.22 12.12
CA PRO A 29 -2.17 -8.95 11.62
C PRO A 29 -2.79 -9.88 12.68
N CYS A 30 -4.08 -10.14 12.52
CA CYS A 30 -4.84 -11.13 13.27
C CYS A 30 -5.23 -12.30 12.36
N SER A 31 -5.54 -13.46 12.95
CA SER A 31 -6.03 -14.64 12.23
C SER A 31 -7.40 -14.45 11.56
N CYS A 32 -8.11 -13.35 11.85
CA CYS A 32 -9.39 -13.01 11.22
C CYS A 32 -9.26 -12.00 10.05
N ASP A 33 -8.06 -11.89 9.48
CA ASP A 33 -7.70 -10.98 8.38
C ASP A 33 -7.84 -9.48 8.69
N LYS A 34 -8.20 -9.13 9.94
CA LYS A 34 -8.12 -7.77 10.45
C LYS A 34 -6.68 -7.42 10.83
N VAL A 35 -6.35 -6.13 10.71
CA VAL A 35 -5.00 -5.63 10.97
C VAL A 35 -5.05 -4.48 11.98
N TYR A 36 -4.21 -4.52 13.00
CA TYR A 36 -3.95 -3.35 13.84
C TYR A 36 -2.84 -2.51 13.21
N ILE A 37 -3.02 -1.20 13.12
CA ILE A 37 -2.02 -0.25 12.62
C ILE A 37 -1.71 0.74 13.73
N GLY A 38 -0.45 0.85 14.13
CA GLY A 38 -0.04 1.72 15.23
C GLY A 38 1.17 2.57 14.88
N THR A 39 1.38 3.65 15.63
CA THR A 39 2.67 4.36 15.66
C THR A 39 3.42 4.14 16.96
N THR A 40 4.71 4.37 16.91
CA THR A 40 5.54 4.48 18.11
C THR A 40 6.73 5.39 17.86
N GLY A 41 7.00 6.30 18.81
CA GLY A 41 8.24 7.07 18.87
C GLY A 41 9.44 6.29 19.43
N ARG A 42 9.18 5.13 20.04
CA ARG A 42 10.18 4.14 20.47
C ARG A 42 10.36 3.08 19.39
N SER A 43 11.21 2.08 19.59
CA SER A 43 11.29 0.95 18.66
C SER A 43 9.95 0.21 18.54
N ILE A 44 9.62 -0.25 17.34
CA ILE A 44 8.43 -1.08 17.07
C ILE A 44 8.51 -2.39 17.88
N ALA A 45 9.70 -2.98 18.05
CA ALA A 45 9.90 -4.16 18.88
C ALA A 45 9.44 -3.94 20.33
N THR A 46 9.74 -2.78 20.93
CA THR A 46 9.30 -2.47 22.30
C THR A 46 7.79 -2.36 22.36
N ARG A 47 7.16 -1.63 21.43
CA ARG A 47 5.70 -1.47 21.38
C ARG A 47 4.98 -2.80 21.17
N ARG A 48 5.54 -3.69 20.32
CA ARG A 48 5.03 -5.05 20.11
C ARG A 48 5.00 -5.85 21.41
N LYS A 49 6.11 -5.86 22.17
CA LYS A 49 6.20 -6.56 23.46
C LYS A 49 5.22 -6.02 24.50
N GLU A 50 4.92 -4.72 24.47
CA GLU A 50 3.87 -4.15 25.31
C GLU A 50 2.49 -4.70 24.96
N HIS A 51 2.16 -4.76 23.67
CA HIS A 51 0.91 -5.38 23.22
C HIS A 51 0.81 -6.87 23.61
N GLU A 52 1.88 -7.64 23.45
CA GLU A 52 1.96 -9.03 23.92
C GLU A 52 1.69 -9.12 25.44
N ARG A 53 2.30 -8.22 26.22
CA ARG A 53 2.08 -8.12 27.66
C ARG A 53 0.63 -7.78 28.00
N TYR A 54 0.01 -6.81 27.33
CA TYR A 54 -1.38 -6.42 27.60
C TYR A 54 -2.36 -7.58 27.34
N VAL A 55 -2.16 -8.32 26.25
CA VAL A 55 -2.96 -9.53 25.97
C VAL A 55 -2.75 -10.57 27.06
N ARG A 56 -1.49 -10.89 27.41
CA ARG A 56 -1.15 -11.90 28.43
C ARG A 56 -1.69 -11.55 29.82
N LEU A 57 -1.59 -10.28 30.22
CA LEU A 57 -2.04 -9.78 31.51
C LEU A 57 -3.52 -9.39 31.52
N LYS A 58 -4.25 -9.59 30.41
CA LYS A 58 -5.68 -9.29 30.32
C LYS A 58 -6.00 -7.80 30.61
N GLN A 59 -5.13 -6.90 30.15
CA GLN A 59 -5.27 -5.45 30.30
C GLN A 59 -5.89 -4.86 29.02
N TYR A 60 -7.20 -5.00 28.89
CA TYR A 60 -7.91 -4.74 27.63
C TYR A 60 -8.06 -3.26 27.29
N ASP A 61 -8.18 -2.42 28.32
CA ASP A 61 -8.37 -0.97 28.14
C ASP A 61 -7.10 -0.29 27.59
N GLU A 62 -5.93 -0.89 27.82
CA GLU A 62 -4.62 -0.37 27.42
C GLU A 62 -4.29 -0.60 25.92
N SER A 63 -5.03 -1.46 25.24
CA SER A 63 -4.72 -1.80 23.84
C SER A 63 -5.92 -2.31 23.06
N ALA A 64 -6.15 -1.71 21.89
CA ALA A 64 -7.12 -2.20 20.90
C ALA A 64 -6.87 -3.67 20.50
N ILE A 65 -5.61 -4.13 20.47
CA ILE A 65 -5.26 -5.54 20.24
C ILE A 65 -5.78 -6.42 21.36
N ALA A 66 -5.59 -6.01 22.62
CA ALA A 66 -6.06 -6.76 23.76
C ALA A 66 -7.59 -6.79 23.77
N GLU A 67 -8.23 -5.64 23.64
CA GLU A 67 -9.69 -5.51 23.52
C GLU A 67 -10.27 -6.39 22.41
N HIS A 68 -9.62 -6.43 21.24
CA HIS A 68 -10.03 -7.31 20.14
C HIS A 68 -10.06 -8.79 20.54
N ILE A 69 -9.04 -9.26 21.25
CA ILE A 69 -8.95 -10.63 21.74
C ILE A 69 -9.99 -10.91 22.84
N ARG A 70 -10.30 -9.93 23.69
CA ARG A 70 -11.40 -10.06 24.67
C ARG A 70 -12.73 -10.30 23.97
N SER A 71 -13.01 -9.53 22.91
CA SER A 71 -14.26 -9.63 22.15
C SER A 71 -14.31 -10.86 21.24
N HIS A 72 -13.16 -11.42 20.87
CA HIS A 72 -13.05 -12.58 19.97
C HIS A 72 -12.03 -13.60 20.51
N PRO A 73 -12.40 -14.44 21.50
CA PRO A 73 -11.45 -15.33 22.18
C PRO A 73 -10.77 -16.39 21.29
N VAL A 74 -11.36 -16.72 20.14
CA VAL A 74 -10.84 -17.68 19.17
C VAL A 74 -9.74 -17.08 18.29
N HIS A 75 -9.69 -15.75 18.19
CA HIS A 75 -8.73 -15.06 17.34
C HIS A 75 -7.31 -15.12 17.93
N LYS A 76 -6.31 -15.13 17.04
CA LYS A 76 -4.90 -15.12 17.40
C LYS A 76 -4.21 -13.94 16.72
N ILE A 77 -3.54 -13.11 17.53
CA ILE A 77 -2.68 -12.06 17.02
C ILE A 77 -1.36 -12.68 16.59
N ARG A 78 -0.91 -12.38 15.38
CA ARG A 78 0.36 -12.86 14.83
C ARG A 78 1.43 -11.81 15.06
N PHE A 79 1.97 -11.75 16.28
CA PHE A 79 2.96 -10.74 16.66
C PHE A 79 4.26 -10.87 15.85
N GLU A 80 4.64 -12.10 15.51
CA GLU A 80 5.81 -12.43 14.71
C GLU A 80 5.72 -11.82 13.30
N ASP A 81 4.50 -11.68 12.77
CA ASP A 81 4.20 -11.09 11.47
C ASP A 81 4.10 -9.55 11.51
N THR A 82 4.67 -8.90 12.54
CA THR A 82 4.71 -7.44 12.63
C THR A 82 5.51 -6.87 11.45
N LYS A 83 4.89 -5.96 10.69
CA LYS A 83 5.51 -5.30 9.54
C LYS A 83 5.71 -3.83 9.80
N VAL A 84 6.87 -3.30 9.40
CA VAL A 84 7.12 -1.86 9.37
C VAL A 84 6.48 -1.30 8.09
N LEU A 85 5.51 -0.40 8.23
CA LEU A 85 4.87 0.26 7.09
C LEU A 85 5.70 1.48 6.66
N VAL A 86 6.11 2.31 7.62
CA VAL A 86 6.99 3.45 7.37
C VAL A 86 7.92 3.65 8.56
N PRO A 87 9.25 3.54 8.37
CA PRO A 87 10.21 3.97 9.37
C PRO A 87 10.29 5.50 9.38
N THR A 88 10.12 6.13 10.53
CA THR A 88 10.26 7.58 10.63
C THR A 88 10.65 8.00 12.04
N LYS A 89 11.46 9.05 12.15
CA LYS A 89 11.85 9.64 13.44
C LYS A 89 11.09 10.92 13.79
N ASN A 90 10.34 11.48 12.84
CA ASN A 90 9.70 12.78 13.01
C ASN A 90 8.28 12.63 13.57
N TYR A 91 8.08 12.98 14.83
CA TYR A 91 6.83 12.84 15.59
C TYR A 91 5.57 13.32 14.84
N TYR A 92 5.59 14.53 14.27
CA TYR A 92 4.42 15.13 13.62
C TYR A 92 3.99 14.41 12.33
N SER A 93 4.90 13.65 11.72
CA SER A 93 4.61 12.91 10.49
C SER A 93 3.88 11.58 10.73
N HIS A 94 3.93 11.01 11.94
CA HIS A 94 3.42 9.65 12.18
C HIS A 94 1.92 9.63 12.39
N MET A 95 1.38 10.62 13.09
CA MET A 95 -0.05 10.78 13.35
C MET A 95 -0.89 10.85 12.06
N ASN A 96 -0.50 11.73 11.14
CA ASN A 96 -1.14 11.79 9.83
C ASN A 96 -0.91 10.50 9.02
N ARG A 97 0.28 9.90 9.12
CA ARG A 97 0.59 8.68 8.39
C ARG A 97 -0.21 7.48 8.90
N GLU A 98 -0.39 7.33 10.20
CA GLU A 98 -1.24 6.33 10.82
C GLU A 98 -2.68 6.46 10.35
N ALA A 99 -3.25 7.68 10.42
CA ALA A 99 -4.60 7.93 9.96
C ALA A 99 -4.77 7.58 8.46
N ILE A 100 -3.77 7.90 7.63
CA ILE A 100 -3.73 7.50 6.21
C ILE A 100 -3.69 5.97 6.05
N GLU A 101 -2.83 5.29 6.79
CA GLU A 101 -2.70 3.83 6.69
C GLU A 101 -3.94 3.12 7.25
N ILE A 102 -4.54 3.58 8.35
CA ILE A 102 -5.84 3.11 8.85
C ILE A 102 -6.93 3.31 7.79
N PHE A 103 -7.01 4.49 7.18
CA PHE A 103 -8.01 4.78 6.16
C PHE A 103 -7.89 3.89 4.91
N LYS A 104 -6.68 3.51 4.52
CA LYS A 104 -6.44 2.56 3.42
C LYS A 104 -6.86 1.13 3.77
N ASN A 105 -6.98 0.80 5.05
CA ASN A 105 -7.25 -0.55 5.55
C ASN A 105 -8.66 -0.60 6.19
N PRO A 106 -9.72 -0.88 5.41
CA PRO A 106 -11.10 -0.91 5.93
C PRO A 106 -11.30 -2.00 7.00
N ASN A 107 -10.50 -3.07 6.98
CA ASN A 107 -10.54 -4.15 7.96
C ASN A 107 -9.53 -3.94 9.10
N ASN A 108 -9.59 -2.80 9.79
CA ASN A 108 -8.68 -2.50 10.88
C ASN A 108 -9.24 -2.86 12.26
N ILE A 109 -8.33 -3.09 13.22
CA ILE A 109 -8.65 -3.39 14.64
C ILE A 109 -8.70 -2.11 15.49
N ASN A 110 -8.23 -0.99 14.96
CA ASN A 110 -8.09 0.25 15.69
C ASN A 110 -9.41 0.76 16.25
N ARG A 111 -9.33 1.45 17.38
CA ARG A 111 -10.46 2.19 17.95
C ARG A 111 -10.81 3.37 17.05
N GLU A 112 -12.07 3.81 17.12
CA GLU A 112 -12.57 4.98 16.35
C GLU A 112 -12.18 6.33 16.98
N ASP A 113 -11.35 6.33 18.03
CA ASP A 113 -10.88 7.51 18.76
C ASP A 113 -9.68 8.23 18.12
N GLY A 114 -9.21 7.73 16.97
CA GLY A 114 -8.05 8.25 16.26
C GLY A 114 -8.28 9.54 15.46
N LEU A 115 -7.20 10.05 14.86
CA LEU A 115 -7.23 11.25 14.01
C LEU A 115 -8.13 11.05 12.78
N ILE A 116 -9.15 11.90 12.66
CA ILE A 116 -10.06 11.91 11.52
C ILE A 116 -9.40 12.67 10.36
N LEU A 117 -9.12 11.97 9.27
CA LEU A 117 -8.63 12.61 8.04
C LEU A 117 -9.69 13.59 7.48
N ASN A 118 -9.24 14.80 7.13
CA ASN A 118 -10.07 15.76 6.41
C ASN A 118 -10.52 15.18 5.05
N ARG A 119 -11.75 15.49 4.63
CA ARG A 119 -12.37 15.04 3.38
C ARG A 119 -11.47 15.20 2.15
N VAL A 120 -10.71 16.29 2.06
CA VAL A 120 -9.77 16.53 0.94
C VAL A 120 -8.74 15.41 0.83
N TRP A 121 -8.15 14.99 1.97
CA TRP A 121 -7.20 13.88 2.01
C TRP A 121 -7.85 12.57 1.61
N LYS A 122 -9.09 12.30 2.08
CA LYS A 122 -9.83 11.09 1.70
C LYS A 122 -10.01 10.98 0.18
N THR A 123 -10.34 12.09 -0.48
CA THR A 123 -10.47 12.14 -1.95
C THR A 123 -9.14 11.81 -2.64
N VAL A 124 -8.05 12.47 -2.24
CA VAL A 124 -6.72 12.26 -2.84
C VAL A 124 -6.20 10.83 -2.62
N ILE A 125 -6.46 10.23 -1.45
CA ILE A 125 -6.02 8.87 -1.15
C ILE A 125 -6.83 7.85 -1.96
N ARG A 126 -8.13 8.07 -2.15
CA ARG A 126 -8.98 7.19 -2.98
C ARG A 126 -8.56 7.20 -4.44
N THR A 127 -8.30 8.37 -5.02
CA THR A 127 -7.85 8.46 -6.42
C THR A 127 -6.51 7.76 -6.62
N THR A 128 -5.56 7.97 -5.71
CA THR A 128 -4.23 7.34 -5.81
C THR A 128 -4.21 5.83 -5.60
N THR A 129 -5.18 5.25 -4.88
CA THR A 129 -5.26 3.79 -4.65
C THR A 129 -5.89 3.04 -5.83
N HIS A 130 -6.82 3.66 -6.56
CA HIS A 130 -7.37 3.10 -7.81
C HIS A 130 -6.33 3.01 -8.93
N ASP A 131 -5.29 3.86 -8.91
CA ASP A 131 -4.23 3.90 -9.93
C ASP A 131 -3.14 2.82 -9.77
N ILE A 132 -3.14 2.04 -8.67
CA ILE A 132 -2.09 1.04 -8.38
C ILE A 132 -2.46 -0.34 -8.98
N GLY A 133 -3.74 -0.58 -9.26
CA GLY A 133 -4.25 -1.82 -9.87
C GLY A 133 -4.45 -1.76 -11.40
N SER A 134 -4.38 -0.57 -12.00
CA SER A 134 -4.36 -0.43 -13.46
C SER A 134 -2.90 -0.35 -13.92
N PRO A 135 -2.48 -1.06 -14.97
CA PRO A 135 -1.22 -0.75 -15.64
C PRO A 135 -1.24 0.75 -15.92
N ARG A 136 -0.28 1.48 -15.35
CA ARG A 136 -0.02 2.84 -15.82
C ARG A 136 0.50 2.66 -17.23
N GLU A 137 -0.34 2.94 -18.21
CA GLU A 137 0.10 3.19 -19.58
C GLU A 137 1.35 4.08 -19.49
N PRO A 138 2.46 3.74 -20.16
CA PRO A 138 3.66 4.56 -20.17
C PRO A 138 3.26 6.01 -20.41
N ILE A 139 3.85 6.94 -19.66
CA ILE A 139 3.58 8.37 -19.87
C ILE A 139 4.00 8.70 -21.30
N GLN A 140 3.03 8.75 -22.20
CA GLN A 140 3.27 9.09 -23.60
C GLN A 140 3.83 10.51 -23.65
N THR A 141 5.04 10.63 -24.19
CA THR A 141 5.72 11.90 -24.44
C THR A 141 4.85 12.78 -25.35
N HIS A 142 5.06 14.10 -25.29
CA HIS A 142 4.34 15.04 -26.15
C HIS A 142 4.47 14.69 -27.65
N ALA A 143 5.65 14.20 -28.06
CA ALA A 143 5.90 13.75 -29.43
C ALA A 143 5.04 12.54 -29.83
N GLU A 144 4.89 11.56 -28.95
CA GLU A 144 4.07 10.36 -29.20
C GLU A 144 2.58 10.72 -29.31
N ARG A 145 2.09 11.65 -28.48
CA ARG A 145 0.71 12.15 -28.56
C ARG A 145 0.42 12.85 -29.89
N LEU A 146 1.37 13.66 -30.37
CA LEU A 146 1.26 14.33 -31.66
C LEU A 146 1.26 13.33 -32.83
N ARG A 147 2.14 12.32 -32.79
CA ARG A 147 2.17 11.24 -33.80
C ARG A 147 0.85 10.45 -33.83
N ALA A 148 0.34 10.06 -32.66
CA ALA A 148 -0.94 9.35 -32.55
C ALA A 148 -2.13 10.21 -33.01
N ARG A 149 -2.07 11.54 -32.84
CA ARG A 149 -3.08 12.47 -33.34
C ARG A 149 -3.00 12.60 -34.87
N HIS A 150 -1.80 12.76 -35.41
CA HIS A 150 -1.57 12.84 -36.85
C HIS A 150 -1.98 11.56 -37.59
N TRP A 151 -1.69 10.39 -37.02
CA TRP A 151 -2.10 9.11 -37.59
C TRP A 151 -3.63 8.95 -37.62
N ARG A 152 -4.33 9.36 -36.55
CA ARG A 152 -5.80 9.39 -36.51
C ARG A 152 -6.41 10.26 -37.60
N THR A 153 -5.80 11.41 -37.88
CA THR A 153 -6.29 12.33 -38.92
C THR A 153 -5.98 11.83 -40.34
N THR A 154 -4.84 11.15 -40.54
CA THR A 154 -4.44 10.67 -41.86
C THR A 154 -5.09 9.32 -42.22
N HIS A 155 -5.55 8.55 -41.23
CA HIS A 155 -6.12 7.21 -41.42
C HIS A 155 -7.45 7.02 -40.68
N PRO A 156 -8.49 7.83 -40.96
CA PRO A 156 -9.73 7.85 -40.18
C PRO A 156 -10.51 6.52 -40.25
N ASN A 157 -10.60 5.90 -41.44
CA ASN A 157 -11.32 4.64 -41.61
C ASN A 157 -10.66 3.46 -40.89
N LYS A 158 -9.30 3.40 -40.93
CA LYS A 158 -8.55 2.36 -40.21
C LYS A 158 -8.64 2.56 -38.69
N TYR A 159 -8.62 3.81 -38.22
CA TYR A 159 -8.79 4.11 -36.80
C TYR A 159 -10.17 3.70 -36.31
N GLU A 160 -11.24 4.02 -37.05
CA GLU A 160 -12.61 3.70 -36.64
C GLU A 160 -12.83 2.18 -36.61
N GLN A 161 -12.37 1.44 -37.64
CA GLN A 161 -12.43 -0.03 -37.65
C GLN A 161 -11.74 -0.64 -36.42
N LEU A 162 -10.50 -0.23 -36.12
CA LEU A 162 -9.76 -0.74 -34.95
C LEU A 162 -10.47 -0.39 -33.64
N ARG A 163 -11.02 0.83 -33.52
CA ARG A 163 -11.76 1.28 -32.34
C ARG A 163 -13.00 0.44 -32.11
N THR A 164 -13.77 0.15 -33.16
CA THR A 164 -14.98 -0.68 -33.08
C THR A 164 -14.64 -2.13 -32.73
N THR A 165 -13.60 -2.72 -33.36
CA THR A 165 -13.15 -4.08 -33.07
C THR A 165 -12.68 -4.22 -31.62
N LEU A 166 -11.92 -3.25 -31.12
CA LEU A 166 -11.45 -3.25 -29.74
C LEU A 166 -12.61 -3.13 -28.74
N ALA A 167 -13.57 -2.24 -29.01
CA ALA A 167 -14.77 -2.10 -28.19
C ALA A 167 -15.61 -3.40 -28.14
N HIS A 168 -15.74 -4.10 -29.28
CA HIS A 168 -16.43 -5.38 -29.34
C HIS A 168 -15.72 -6.44 -28.49
N HIS A 169 -14.40 -6.56 -28.61
CA HIS A 169 -13.60 -7.52 -27.85
C HIS A 169 -13.66 -7.27 -26.33
N VAL A 170 -13.58 -6.01 -25.90
CA VAL A 170 -13.73 -5.61 -24.49
C VAL A 170 -15.13 -5.94 -23.98
N ASN A 171 -16.18 -5.69 -24.76
CA ASN A 171 -17.55 -6.02 -24.39
C ASN A 171 -17.81 -7.54 -24.36
N GLN A 172 -17.15 -8.31 -25.21
CA GLN A 172 -17.19 -9.78 -25.17
C GLN A 172 -16.52 -10.30 -23.90
N TYR A 173 -15.34 -9.78 -23.54
CA TYR A 173 -14.64 -10.13 -22.30
C TYR A 173 -15.46 -9.81 -21.05
N LYS A 174 -16.06 -8.62 -20.97
CA LYS A 174 -16.94 -8.22 -19.86
C LYS A 174 -18.17 -9.11 -19.71
N ARG A 175 -18.75 -9.57 -20.82
CA ARG A 175 -19.86 -10.53 -20.82
C ARG A 175 -19.45 -11.90 -20.30
N THR A 176 -18.26 -12.39 -20.66
CA THR A 176 -17.74 -13.67 -20.15
C THR A 176 -17.42 -13.67 -18.66
N GLN A 177 -17.13 -12.50 -18.07
CA GLN A 177 -16.84 -12.35 -16.62
C GLN A 177 -18.09 -12.16 -15.75
N SER A 178 -19.26 -11.84 -16.35
CA SER A 178 -20.52 -11.69 -15.61
C SER A 178 -21.21 -13.04 -15.29
N GLY A 179 -20.66 -14.17 -15.76
CA GLY A 179 -21.26 -15.50 -15.65
C GLY A 179 -20.56 -16.50 -14.72
N TYR A 180 -19.41 -16.15 -14.12
CA TYR A 180 -18.68 -17.03 -13.21
C TYR A 180 -18.15 -16.26 -12.00
N GLY A 181 -18.47 -16.74 -10.80
CA GLY A 181 -17.99 -16.18 -9.54
C GLY A 181 -16.48 -16.39 -9.35
N HIS A 182 -15.82 -15.32 -8.91
CA HIS A 182 -14.57 -15.21 -8.14
C HIS A 182 -13.25 -15.91 -8.63
N VAL A 183 -12.20 -15.07 -8.78
CA VAL A 183 -10.72 -15.31 -8.91
C VAL A 183 -10.32 -16.08 -10.18
N ILE A 184 -9.40 -15.64 -11.06
CA ILE A 184 -7.93 -15.46 -10.92
C ILE A 184 -7.42 -14.54 -12.06
N GLY A 185 -6.26 -13.90 -11.89
CA GLY A 185 -5.73 -12.81 -12.71
C GLY A 185 -5.72 -13.00 -14.24
N ALA A 186 -5.85 -11.87 -14.95
CA ALA A 186 -5.89 -11.83 -16.41
C ALA A 186 -4.59 -12.38 -17.05
N PRO A 187 -4.67 -13.29 -18.05
CA PRO A 187 -3.52 -13.62 -18.89
C PRO A 187 -3.21 -12.47 -19.83
N ARG A 188 -1.92 -12.14 -19.98
CA ARG A 188 -1.46 -11.17 -21.01
C ARG A 188 -1.80 -11.73 -22.39
N THR A 189 -2.55 -10.99 -23.19
CA THR A 189 -2.82 -11.37 -24.58
C THR A 189 -1.63 -11.03 -25.49
N PRO A 190 -1.27 -11.87 -26.49
CA PRO A 190 -0.03 -11.77 -27.28
C PRO A 190 0.16 -10.56 -28.23
N ILE A 191 -0.61 -9.48 -28.11
CA ILE A 191 -0.65 -8.40 -29.12
C ILE A 191 0.43 -7.33 -28.91
N GLU A 192 1.17 -7.36 -27.79
CA GLU A 192 2.23 -6.38 -27.48
C GLU A 192 3.63 -6.73 -28.04
N LYS A 193 3.77 -7.73 -28.92
CA LYS A 193 5.09 -8.14 -29.48
C LYS A 193 5.32 -7.84 -30.96
N ARG A 194 4.74 -6.76 -31.51
CA ARG A 194 5.04 -6.39 -32.91
C ARG A 194 4.99 -4.89 -33.20
N VAL A 195 5.79 -4.10 -32.48
CA VAL A 195 6.17 -2.72 -32.87
C VAL A 195 7.68 -2.47 -32.66
N GLU A 196 8.52 -3.50 -32.76
CA GLU A 196 9.99 -3.37 -32.79
C GLU A 196 10.62 -4.13 -33.96
N GLN A 197 9.96 -4.12 -35.13
CA GLN A 197 10.59 -4.43 -36.42
C GLN A 197 10.08 -3.47 -37.48
#